data_AF-U1N2D6-F1
#
_entry.id   AF-U1N2D6-F1
#
_cell.length_a   1.000
_cell.length_b   1.000
_cell.length_c   1.000
_cell.angle_alpha   90.00
_cell.angle_beta   90.00
_cell.angle_gamma   90.00
#
_symmetry.space_group_name_H-M   'P 1'
#
loop_
_entity.id
_entity.type
_entity.pdbx_description
1 polymer ?
#
loop_
_entity_poly.entity_id
_entity_poly.type
_entity_poly.pdbx_seq_one_letter_code
_entity_poly.pdbx_strand_id
1 'polypeptide(L)'
;MRLETNLPGFSVETIEQVEQQVGSRFPGGLRDAWGHGNKFELGDWFFYPIKDERFFNKTWDDVIRANELKQEELPEGFVTLATNGSGDELGFLKDDRETIYVWWHELDELEVAALSFEAFVEVKQAESDVLETFCERVEENGLVFGLSAEQDEGWAYAPSHVEEDTDVLLFFSSRELALACRAEEWADYHVIELPVDLFLERWLPNMSDDELLCGLDWSSELVGLEYDPETILEYFE
;
A
#
# COMPACT_ATOMS: atom_id res chain seq x y z
N MET A 1 0.80 -5.79 18.86
CA MET A 1 1.47 -6.00 17.56
C MET A 1 2.81 -5.29 17.55
N ARG A 2 3.80 -5.77 16.78
CA ARG A 2 5.11 -5.14 16.62
C ARG A 2 5.29 -4.77 15.15
N LEU A 3 5.53 -3.50 14.88
CA LEU A 3 5.86 -2.99 13.56
C LEU A 3 7.36 -2.68 13.51
N GLU A 4 7.95 -2.74 12.32
CA GLU A 4 9.37 -2.49 12.14
C GLU A 4 9.68 -1.01 12.39
N THR A 5 10.61 -0.75 13.30
CA THR A 5 11.12 0.59 13.57
C THR A 5 12.36 0.52 14.47
N ASN A 6 13.17 1.57 14.40
CA ASN A 6 14.36 1.77 15.21
C ASN A 6 14.12 2.63 16.47
N LEU A 7 12.91 3.13 16.69
CA LEU A 7 12.58 3.92 17.90
C LEU A 7 11.86 3.07 18.94
N PRO A 8 12.15 3.26 20.24
CA PRO A 8 11.50 2.52 21.31
C PRO A 8 10.03 2.91 21.45
N GLY A 9 9.22 1.97 21.95
CA GLY A 9 7.83 2.23 22.33
C GLY A 9 7.69 3.00 23.65
N PHE A 10 6.43 3.15 24.07
CA PHE A 10 6.00 3.93 25.23
C PHE A 10 5.18 3.12 26.22
N SER A 11 5.06 3.66 27.45
CA SER A 11 4.15 3.10 28.43
C SER A 11 2.69 3.40 28.07
N VAL A 12 1.77 2.59 28.62
CA VAL A 12 0.33 2.82 28.50
C VAL A 12 -0.06 4.20 29.01
N GLU A 13 0.56 4.67 30.10
CA GLU A 13 0.29 5.99 30.68
C GLU A 13 0.65 7.13 29.72
N THR A 14 1.77 7.01 28.99
CA THR A 14 2.16 8.01 27.99
C THR A 14 1.16 8.03 26.83
N ILE A 15 0.76 6.86 26.34
CA ILE A 15 -0.24 6.76 25.27
C ILE A 15 -1.58 7.39 25.70
N GLU A 16 -2.03 7.13 26.93
CA GLU A 16 -3.26 7.73 27.48
C GLU A 16 -3.18 9.26 27.62
N GLN A 17 -2.00 9.83 27.89
CA GLN A 17 -1.80 11.28 27.89
C GLN A 17 -1.88 11.90 26.49
N VAL A 18 -1.43 11.17 25.47
CA VAL A 18 -1.58 11.58 24.07
C VAL A 18 -3.05 11.52 23.66
N GLU A 19 -3.75 10.43 23.99
CA GLU A 19 -5.19 10.25 23.74
C GLU A 19 -6.03 11.39 24.34
N GLN A 20 -5.69 11.84 25.56
CA GLN A 20 -6.36 12.97 26.20
C GLN A 20 -6.18 14.29 25.45
N GLN A 21 -5.01 14.51 24.84
CA GLN A 21 -4.72 15.72 24.07
C GLN A 21 -5.38 15.70 22.69
N VAL A 22 -5.36 14.54 22.01
CA VAL A 22 -6.08 14.32 20.75
C VAL A 22 -7.60 14.34 20.95
N GLY A 23 -8.06 14.03 22.17
CA GLY A 23 -9.47 14.02 22.53
C GLY A 23 -10.19 12.75 22.09
N SER A 24 -9.46 11.65 21.88
CA SER A 24 -10.02 10.33 21.57
C SER A 24 -9.06 9.22 21.97
N ARG A 25 -9.61 8.03 22.20
CA ARG A 25 -8.82 6.81 22.42
C ARG A 25 -8.41 6.23 21.07
N PHE A 26 -7.16 5.78 20.95
CA PHE A 26 -6.67 5.15 19.72
C PHE A 26 -7.17 3.70 19.57
N PRO A 27 -7.20 3.18 18.32
CA PRO A 27 -7.45 1.77 18.05
C PRO A 27 -6.53 0.85 18.87
N GLY A 28 -7.03 -0.33 19.27
CA GLY A 28 -6.31 -1.27 20.13
C GLY A 28 -4.94 -1.69 19.57
N GLY A 29 -4.91 -2.14 18.32
CA GLY A 29 -3.67 -2.55 17.66
C GLY A 29 -2.65 -1.43 17.53
N LEU A 30 -3.08 -0.18 17.35
CA LEU A 30 -2.19 0.98 17.29
C LEU A 30 -1.55 1.28 18.65
N ARG A 31 -2.32 1.19 19.73
CA ARG A 31 -1.80 1.30 21.11
C ARG A 31 -0.73 0.24 21.36
N ASP A 32 -1.00 -1.00 20.93
CA ASP A 32 -0.02 -2.07 21.07
C ASP A 32 1.23 -1.80 20.23
N ALA A 33 1.11 -1.29 19.00
CA ALA A 33 2.25 -0.93 18.15
C ALA A 33 3.12 0.14 18.82
N TRP A 34 2.53 1.23 19.32
CA TRP A 34 3.25 2.25 20.08
C TRP A 34 3.83 1.76 21.41
N GLY A 35 3.30 0.68 21.97
CA GLY A 35 3.90 -0.01 23.11
C GLY A 35 5.25 -0.66 22.80
N HIS A 36 5.50 -1.04 21.54
CA HIS A 36 6.71 -1.75 21.13
C HIS A 36 7.70 -0.88 20.35
N GLY A 37 7.21 0.07 19.56
CA GLY A 37 8.03 0.93 18.72
C GLY A 37 7.34 2.24 18.37
N ASN A 38 8.04 3.19 17.78
CA ASN A 38 7.49 4.49 17.39
C ASN A 38 7.94 4.87 15.98
N LYS A 39 7.21 5.74 15.27
CA LYS A 39 7.54 6.13 13.89
C LYS A 39 7.75 4.91 12.98
N PHE A 40 6.66 4.27 12.60
CA PHE A 40 6.61 3.14 11.69
C PHE A 40 5.81 3.49 10.44
N GLU A 41 5.96 2.67 9.41
CA GLU A 41 5.34 2.82 8.10
C GLU A 41 4.60 1.52 7.77
N LEU A 42 3.52 1.61 6.98
CA LEU A 42 2.75 0.46 6.49
C LEU A 42 2.27 0.75 5.07
N GLY A 43 2.87 0.06 4.08
CA GLY A 43 2.77 0.50 2.69
C GLY A 43 3.22 1.96 2.59
N ASP A 44 2.43 2.78 1.90
CA ASP A 44 2.75 4.20 1.68
C ASP A 44 2.40 5.10 2.88
N TRP A 45 1.89 4.53 3.98
CA TRP A 45 1.41 5.32 5.12
C TRP A 45 2.49 5.54 6.17
N PHE A 46 2.90 6.79 6.31
CA PHE A 46 3.83 7.26 7.35
C PHE A 46 3.06 7.64 8.61
N PHE A 47 3.11 6.79 9.64
CA PHE A 47 2.37 7.04 10.88
C PHE A 47 3.02 8.16 11.69
N TYR A 48 2.18 9.12 12.08
CA TYR A 48 2.59 10.21 12.96
C TYR A 48 3.07 9.63 14.29
N PRO A 49 4.33 9.86 14.68
CA PRO A 49 4.87 9.32 15.92
C PRO A 49 4.22 9.94 17.15
N ILE A 50 4.42 9.30 18.30
CA ILE A 50 4.34 10.00 19.58
C ILE A 50 5.61 10.81 19.76
N LYS A 51 5.49 12.08 20.15
CA LYS A 51 6.64 12.94 20.38
C LYS A 51 7.57 12.38 21.47
N ASP A 52 8.84 12.22 21.12
CA ASP A 52 9.90 11.75 22.01
C ASP A 52 11.01 12.79 22.10
N GLU A 53 11.20 13.39 23.27
CA GLU A 53 12.27 14.38 23.50
C GLU A 53 13.68 13.80 23.28
N ARG A 54 13.85 12.47 23.40
CA ARG A 54 15.13 11.79 23.09
C ARG A 54 15.43 11.77 21.59
N PHE A 55 14.39 11.83 20.77
CA PHE A 55 14.45 11.73 19.31
C PHE A 55 13.67 12.88 18.63
N PHE A 56 13.72 14.07 19.23
CA PHE A 56 12.88 15.23 18.85
C PHE A 56 12.83 15.47 17.34
N ASN A 57 13.98 15.51 16.65
CA ASN A 57 14.00 15.77 15.21
C ASN A 57 13.28 14.70 14.37
N LYS A 58 13.19 13.46 14.88
CA LYS A 58 12.50 12.36 14.19
C LYS A 58 11.01 12.34 14.50
N THR A 59 10.60 12.86 15.65
CA THR A 59 9.23 12.81 16.18
C THR A 59 8.64 14.21 16.38
N TRP A 60 9.16 15.22 15.67
CA TRP A 60 8.70 16.60 15.81
C TRP A 60 7.32 16.80 15.21
N ASP A 61 7.07 16.13 14.09
CA ASP A 61 5.76 16.09 13.45
C ASP A 61 4.98 14.89 14.02
N ASP A 62 4.42 15.08 15.22
CA ASP A 62 3.78 14.04 16.01
C ASP A 62 2.25 14.02 15.84
N VAL A 63 1.61 12.96 16.33
CA VAL A 63 0.16 12.74 16.16
C VAL A 63 -0.69 13.83 16.80
N ILE A 64 -0.23 14.47 17.89
CA ILE A 64 -0.95 15.59 18.50
C ILE A 64 -0.95 16.77 17.54
N ARG A 65 0.24 17.17 17.08
CA ARG A 65 0.42 18.29 16.15
C ARG A 65 -0.35 18.07 14.84
N ALA A 66 -0.35 16.84 14.32
CA ALA A 66 -1.13 16.50 13.12
C ALA A 66 -2.63 16.82 13.29
N ASN A 67 -3.20 16.51 14.47
CA ASN A 67 -4.61 16.72 14.77
C ASN A 67 -4.95 18.14 15.27
N GLU A 68 -3.97 18.91 15.76
CA GLU A 68 -4.15 20.31 16.16
C GLU A 68 -4.15 21.28 14.97
N LEU A 69 -3.42 20.95 13.90
CA LEU A 69 -3.19 21.88 12.78
C LEU A 69 -4.16 21.69 11.61
N LYS A 70 -4.77 20.51 11.46
CA LYS A 70 -5.54 20.11 10.28
C LYS A 70 -7.04 19.99 10.56
N GLN A 71 -7.77 21.09 10.78
CA GLN A 71 -9.20 21.00 11.13
C GLN A 71 -10.17 21.70 10.18
N GLU A 72 -9.69 22.50 9.22
CA GLU A 72 -10.61 23.26 8.34
C GLU A 72 -11.04 22.48 7.08
N GLU A 73 -10.41 21.34 6.78
CA GLU A 73 -10.69 20.53 5.57
C GLU A 73 -11.05 19.06 5.87
N LEU A 74 -10.81 18.55 7.08
CA LEU A 74 -11.10 17.14 7.42
C LEU A 74 -12.56 16.91 7.85
N PRO A 75 -13.10 15.70 7.63
CA PRO A 75 -14.43 15.33 8.10
C PRO A 75 -14.61 15.52 9.62
N GLU A 76 -15.83 15.89 10.03
CA GLU A 76 -16.12 16.13 11.45
C GLU A 76 -15.85 14.86 12.28
N GLY A 77 -15.03 15.03 13.32
CA GLY A 77 -14.69 13.93 14.23
C GLY A 77 -13.62 12.97 13.71
N PHE A 78 -13.01 13.24 12.56
CA PHE A 78 -11.86 12.48 12.08
C PHE A 78 -10.64 12.73 12.96
N VAL A 79 -9.87 11.66 13.22
CA VAL A 79 -8.59 11.69 13.93
C VAL A 79 -7.54 11.09 13.01
N THR A 80 -6.61 11.94 12.58
CA THR A 80 -5.51 11.59 11.70
C THR A 80 -4.46 10.76 12.44
N LEU A 81 -3.98 9.71 11.80
CA LEU A 81 -2.96 8.78 12.30
C LEU A 81 -1.72 8.71 11.39
N ALA A 82 -1.88 8.83 10.08
CA ALA A 82 -0.80 8.76 9.11
C ALA A 82 -1.11 9.61 7.87
N THR A 83 -0.08 9.84 7.06
CA THR A 83 -0.16 10.50 5.75
C THR A 83 0.69 9.71 4.75
N ASN A 84 0.34 9.78 3.46
CA ASN A 84 1.15 9.29 2.35
C ASN A 84 1.99 10.41 1.67
N GLY A 85 1.85 11.65 2.12
CA GLY A 85 2.60 12.80 1.59
C GLY A 85 2.01 13.47 0.34
N SER A 86 0.95 12.91 -0.27
CA SER A 86 0.19 13.55 -1.36
C SER A 86 -0.82 14.58 -0.85
N GLY A 87 -1.19 14.48 0.44
CA GLY A 87 -2.28 15.26 1.04
C GLY A 87 -3.38 14.37 1.63
N ASP A 88 -3.37 13.08 1.32
CA ASP A 88 -4.32 12.13 1.88
C ASP A 88 -3.97 11.78 3.33
N GLU A 89 -5.01 11.49 4.10
CA GLU A 89 -4.90 11.21 5.53
C GLU A 89 -5.56 9.87 5.88
N LEU A 90 -4.83 9.04 6.61
CA LEU A 90 -5.35 7.81 7.19
C LEU A 90 -5.68 8.05 8.64
N GLY A 91 -6.84 7.59 9.08
CA GLY A 91 -7.34 7.86 10.42
C GLY A 91 -8.53 7.03 10.84
N PHE A 92 -9.23 7.52 11.86
CA PHE A 92 -10.47 6.91 12.37
C PHE A 92 -11.45 8.00 12.81
N LEU A 93 -12.72 7.64 12.98
CA LEU A 93 -13.74 8.57 13.48
C LEU A 93 -13.88 8.45 15.00
N LYS A 94 -14.10 9.57 15.70
CA LYS A 94 -14.29 9.55 17.17
C LYS A 94 -15.44 8.65 17.62
N ASP A 95 -16.50 8.55 16.81
CA ASP A 95 -17.66 7.71 17.05
C ASP A 95 -17.47 6.25 16.61
N ASP A 96 -16.48 5.98 15.75
CA ASP A 96 -16.08 4.65 15.28
C ASP A 96 -14.55 4.51 15.30
N ARG A 97 -14.05 3.98 16.42
CA ARG A 97 -12.63 3.88 16.72
C ARG A 97 -12.00 2.54 16.33
N GLU A 98 -12.78 1.66 15.72
CA GLU A 98 -12.29 0.37 15.26
C GLU A 98 -11.93 0.48 13.78
N THR A 99 -12.84 0.98 12.95
CA THR A 99 -12.63 1.13 11.51
C THR A 99 -11.54 2.15 11.20
N ILE A 100 -10.66 1.79 10.27
CA ILE A 100 -9.64 2.64 9.68
C ILE A 100 -10.19 3.20 8.36
N TYR A 101 -10.04 4.51 8.19
CA TYR A 101 -10.52 5.23 7.02
C TYR A 101 -9.35 5.94 6.32
N VAL A 102 -9.45 6.06 5.00
CA VAL A 102 -8.67 7.01 4.21
C VAL A 102 -9.57 8.18 3.84
N TRP A 103 -9.08 9.40 4.04
CA TRP A 103 -9.68 10.60 3.47
C TRP A 103 -8.84 11.05 2.28
N TRP A 104 -9.46 11.04 1.11
CA TRP A 104 -8.89 11.44 -0.17
C TRP A 104 -9.09 12.95 -0.35
N HIS A 105 -8.00 13.72 -0.22
CA HIS A 105 -8.08 15.18 -0.20
C HIS A 105 -8.61 15.74 -1.52
N GLU A 106 -8.17 15.17 -2.64
CA GLU A 106 -8.53 15.67 -3.98
C GLU A 106 -10.01 15.44 -4.32
N LEU A 107 -10.59 14.35 -3.82
CA LEU A 107 -11.98 13.96 -4.07
C LEU A 107 -12.93 14.47 -2.98
N ASP A 108 -12.40 14.90 -1.83
CA ASP A 108 -13.15 15.17 -0.60
C ASP A 108 -14.03 13.96 -0.20
N GLU A 109 -13.46 12.77 -0.28
CA GLU A 109 -14.14 11.50 -0.04
C GLU A 109 -13.50 10.75 1.14
N LEU A 110 -14.34 10.08 1.93
CA LEU A 110 -13.93 9.28 3.08
C LEU A 110 -14.32 7.81 2.83
N GLU A 111 -13.32 6.94 2.81
CA GLU A 111 -13.48 5.53 2.47
C GLU A 111 -12.99 4.61 3.59
N VAL A 112 -13.58 3.42 3.66
CA VAL A 112 -13.17 2.40 4.62
C VAL A 112 -11.95 1.66 4.08
N ALA A 113 -10.81 1.83 4.74
CA ALA A 113 -9.57 1.12 4.42
C ALA A 113 -9.56 -0.28 5.04
N ALA A 114 -10.02 -0.41 6.29
CA ALA A 114 -10.11 -1.68 6.99
C ALA A 114 -11.06 -1.59 8.20
N LEU A 115 -11.61 -2.72 8.64
CA LEU A 115 -12.51 -2.77 9.80
C LEU A 115 -11.78 -2.74 11.16
N SER A 116 -10.47 -2.87 11.16
CA SER A 116 -9.62 -2.68 12.34
C SER A 116 -8.20 -2.30 11.95
N PHE A 117 -7.43 -1.79 12.90
CA PHE A 117 -6.00 -1.55 12.67
C PHE A 117 -5.25 -2.84 12.36
N GLU A 118 -5.59 -3.95 13.02
CA GLU A 118 -5.01 -5.25 12.75
C GLU A 118 -5.31 -5.72 11.33
N ALA A 119 -6.56 -5.58 10.87
CA ALA A 119 -6.94 -5.92 9.51
C ALA A 119 -6.20 -5.04 8.49
N PHE A 120 -6.02 -3.75 8.80
CA PHE A 120 -5.22 -2.85 7.95
C PHE A 120 -3.78 -3.34 7.82
N VAL A 121 -3.13 -3.72 8.94
CA VAL A 121 -1.77 -4.28 8.90
C VAL A 121 -1.71 -5.59 8.13
N GLU A 122 -2.69 -6.48 8.31
CA GLU A 122 -2.74 -7.75 7.58
C GLU A 122 -2.84 -7.53 6.06
N VAL A 123 -3.67 -6.57 5.62
CA VAL A 123 -3.79 -6.20 4.20
C VAL A 123 -2.47 -5.63 3.67
N LYS A 124 -1.89 -4.62 4.35
CA LYS A 124 -0.63 -4.00 3.90
C LYS A 124 0.56 -4.94 3.92
N GLN A 125 0.61 -5.87 4.87
CA GLN A 125 1.64 -6.91 4.87
C GLN A 125 1.45 -7.89 3.72
N ALA A 126 0.22 -8.33 3.44
CA ALA A 126 -0.04 -9.21 2.31
C ALA A 126 0.30 -8.55 0.97
N GLU A 127 0.02 -7.25 0.82
CA GLU A 127 0.43 -6.46 -0.34
C GLU A 127 1.96 -6.43 -0.51
N SER A 128 2.68 -6.18 0.57
CA SER A 128 4.15 -6.19 0.58
C SER A 128 4.73 -7.57 0.27
N ASP A 129 4.21 -8.64 0.87
CA ASP A 129 4.72 -10.00 0.73
C ASP A 129 4.61 -10.50 -0.73
N VAL A 130 3.53 -10.13 -1.42
CA VAL A 130 3.31 -10.47 -2.83
C VAL A 130 4.32 -9.74 -3.72
N LEU A 131 4.50 -8.44 -3.51
CA LEU A 131 5.47 -7.63 -4.25
C LEU A 131 6.90 -8.14 -4.05
N GLU A 132 7.32 -8.34 -2.79
CA GLU A 132 8.63 -8.88 -2.44
C GLU A 132 8.87 -10.24 -3.11
N THR A 133 7.92 -11.17 -2.99
CA THR A 133 8.03 -12.50 -3.60
C THR A 133 8.16 -12.43 -5.13
N PHE A 134 7.40 -11.54 -5.78
CA PHE A 134 7.47 -11.35 -7.22
C PHE A 134 8.85 -10.81 -7.62
N CYS A 135 9.29 -9.73 -6.99
CA CYS A 135 10.53 -9.05 -7.31
C CYS A 135 11.75 -9.95 -7.06
N GLU A 136 11.83 -10.63 -5.92
CA GLU A 136 12.92 -11.58 -5.62
C GLU A 136 13.05 -12.66 -6.71
N ARG A 137 11.93 -13.23 -7.17
CA ARG A 137 11.95 -14.24 -8.24
C ARG A 137 12.43 -13.66 -9.56
N VAL A 138 11.97 -12.47 -9.91
CA VAL A 138 12.37 -11.76 -11.14
C VAL A 138 13.85 -11.40 -11.10
N GLU A 139 14.38 -10.95 -9.96
CA GLU A 139 15.83 -10.73 -9.79
C GLU A 139 16.64 -12.01 -9.95
N GLU A 140 16.17 -13.12 -9.37
CA GLU A 140 16.86 -14.41 -9.43
C GLU A 140 16.94 -14.96 -10.86
N ASN A 141 15.88 -14.79 -11.66
CA ASN A 141 15.78 -15.39 -13.00
C ASN A 141 16.03 -14.41 -14.15
N GLY A 142 16.02 -13.09 -13.89
CA GLY A 142 16.25 -12.01 -14.84
C GLY A 142 15.13 -11.77 -15.85
N LEU A 143 13.94 -12.35 -15.63
CA LEU A 143 12.82 -12.38 -16.56
C LEU A 143 11.49 -12.10 -15.85
N VAL A 144 10.65 -11.34 -16.54
CA VAL A 144 9.21 -11.24 -16.29
C VAL A 144 8.51 -11.99 -17.40
N PHE A 145 7.39 -12.64 -17.08
CA PHE A 145 6.59 -13.39 -18.05
C PHE A 145 5.25 -12.70 -18.25
N GLY A 146 4.69 -12.84 -19.45
CA GLY A 146 3.32 -12.44 -19.74
C GLY A 146 2.70 -13.30 -20.80
N LEU A 147 1.41 -13.05 -21.06
CA LEU A 147 0.68 -13.66 -22.16
C LEU A 147 0.42 -12.60 -23.22
N SER A 148 0.65 -12.95 -24.48
CA SER A 148 0.41 -12.06 -25.61
C SER A 148 -0.16 -12.81 -26.81
N ALA A 149 -1.04 -12.16 -27.57
CA ALA A 149 -1.63 -12.72 -28.78
C ALA A 149 -0.56 -12.97 -29.86
N GLU A 150 0.34 -12.00 -30.06
CA GLU A 150 1.52 -12.11 -30.92
C GLU A 150 2.81 -11.92 -30.09
N GLN A 151 3.98 -12.08 -30.71
CA GLN A 151 5.26 -11.90 -29.99
C GLN A 151 5.44 -10.49 -29.42
N ASP A 152 4.92 -9.47 -30.12
CA ASP A 152 5.15 -8.05 -29.80
C ASP A 152 3.83 -7.23 -29.72
N GLU A 153 2.65 -7.86 -29.79
CA GLU A 153 1.34 -7.17 -29.79
C GLU A 153 0.25 -7.97 -29.06
N GLY A 154 -0.55 -7.28 -28.24
CA GLY A 154 -1.75 -7.83 -27.58
C GLY A 154 -1.49 -8.51 -26.23
N TRP A 155 -0.89 -7.78 -25.28
CA TRP A 155 -0.64 -8.26 -23.91
C TRP A 155 -1.94 -8.58 -23.16
N ALA A 156 -1.90 -9.55 -22.24
CA ALA A 156 -3.05 -9.90 -21.40
C ALA A 156 -3.29 -8.83 -20.32
N TYR A 157 -4.53 -8.34 -20.26
CA TYR A 157 -4.97 -7.33 -19.32
C TYR A 157 -6.37 -7.67 -18.79
N ALA A 158 -6.72 -7.13 -17.63
CA ALA A 158 -8.06 -7.19 -17.07
C ALA A 158 -8.48 -5.80 -16.57
N PRO A 159 -9.78 -5.46 -16.54
CA PRO A 159 -10.23 -4.22 -15.90
C PRO A 159 -9.80 -4.19 -14.43
N SER A 160 -9.43 -3.01 -13.94
CA SER A 160 -9.09 -2.83 -12.53
C SER A 160 -10.30 -3.12 -11.62
N HIS A 161 -10.02 -3.72 -10.46
CA HIS A 161 -11.02 -3.90 -9.41
C HIS A 161 -11.09 -2.71 -8.45
N VAL A 162 -10.09 -1.83 -8.45
CA VAL A 162 -9.94 -0.74 -7.47
C VAL A 162 -10.09 0.64 -8.09
N GLU A 163 -9.68 0.83 -9.34
CA GLU A 163 -9.80 2.08 -10.08
C GLU A 163 -10.81 1.97 -11.22
N GLU A 164 -11.67 2.98 -11.34
CA GLU A 164 -12.62 3.06 -12.44
C GLU A 164 -11.91 3.47 -13.74
N ASP A 165 -12.33 2.87 -14.87
CA ASP A 165 -11.85 3.21 -16.22
C ASP A 165 -10.34 3.00 -16.48
N THR A 166 -9.64 2.18 -15.68
CA THR A 166 -8.28 1.71 -15.97
C THR A 166 -8.17 0.19 -16.16
N ASP A 167 -7.11 -0.24 -16.83
CA ASP A 167 -6.78 -1.63 -17.11
C ASP A 167 -5.49 -2.05 -16.37
N VAL A 168 -5.47 -3.31 -15.96
CA VAL A 168 -4.36 -3.96 -15.26
C VAL A 168 -3.65 -4.90 -16.23
N LEU A 169 -2.41 -4.59 -16.58
CA LEU A 169 -1.55 -5.47 -17.36
C LEU A 169 -0.98 -6.59 -16.47
N LEU A 170 -1.08 -7.84 -16.90
CA LEU A 170 -0.70 -8.98 -16.07
C LEU A 170 0.75 -9.41 -16.30
N PHE A 171 1.50 -9.51 -15.21
CA PHE A 171 2.91 -9.93 -15.20
C PHE A 171 3.12 -11.07 -14.22
N PHE A 172 3.99 -12.00 -14.61
CA PHE A 172 4.24 -13.22 -13.84
C PHE A 172 5.73 -13.39 -13.58
N SER A 173 6.07 -13.82 -12.37
CA SER A 173 7.44 -14.12 -11.95
C SER A 173 7.93 -15.48 -12.46
N SER A 174 7.04 -16.30 -13.03
CA SER A 174 7.38 -17.60 -13.62
C SER A 174 6.54 -17.96 -14.84
N ARG A 175 7.12 -18.77 -15.72
CA ARG A 175 6.45 -19.32 -16.90
C ARG A 175 5.22 -20.15 -16.55
N GLU A 176 5.26 -20.88 -15.44
CA GLU A 176 4.19 -21.74 -14.96
C GLU A 176 2.96 -20.93 -14.55
N LEU A 177 3.15 -19.80 -13.86
CA LEU A 177 2.07 -18.90 -13.46
C LEU A 177 1.41 -18.26 -14.68
N ALA A 178 2.21 -17.76 -15.63
CA ALA A 178 1.68 -17.24 -16.90
C ALA A 178 0.87 -18.30 -17.66
N LEU A 179 1.36 -19.54 -17.74
CA LEU A 179 0.64 -20.63 -18.40
C LEU A 179 -0.68 -21.01 -17.70
N ALA A 180 -0.76 -20.86 -16.38
CA ALA A 180 -1.98 -21.17 -15.62
C ALA A 180 -3.13 -20.23 -16.00
N CYS A 181 -2.82 -18.98 -16.33
CA CYS A 181 -3.77 -17.97 -16.78
C CYS A 181 -4.13 -18.09 -18.26
N ARG A 182 -3.49 -19.00 -19.01
CA ARG A 182 -3.76 -19.21 -20.44
C ARG A 182 -5.05 -20.00 -20.66
N ALA A 183 -6.18 -19.36 -20.40
CA ALA A 183 -7.53 -19.88 -20.51
C ALA A 183 -8.45 -18.86 -21.18
N GLU A 184 -9.66 -19.30 -21.55
CA GLU A 184 -10.72 -18.47 -22.12
C GLU A 184 -10.25 -17.53 -23.25
N GLU A 185 -10.25 -16.22 -23.01
CA GLU A 185 -9.88 -15.19 -23.99
C GLU A 185 -8.41 -15.27 -24.40
N TRP A 186 -7.55 -15.84 -23.55
CA TRP A 186 -6.12 -15.99 -23.79
C TRP A 186 -5.73 -17.43 -24.12
N ALA A 187 -6.68 -18.32 -24.43
CA ALA A 187 -6.40 -19.73 -24.69
C ALA A 187 -5.34 -19.95 -25.81
N ASP A 188 -5.32 -19.07 -26.81
CA ASP A 188 -4.40 -19.10 -27.94
C ASP A 188 -3.15 -18.20 -27.75
N TYR A 189 -3.03 -17.50 -26.61
CA TYR A 189 -1.89 -16.61 -26.34
C TYR A 189 -0.59 -17.39 -26.14
N HIS A 190 0.51 -16.71 -26.43
CA HIS A 190 1.86 -17.20 -26.22
C HIS A 190 2.45 -16.61 -24.94
N VAL A 191 3.25 -17.40 -24.23
CA VAL A 191 4.04 -16.87 -23.13
C VAL A 191 5.23 -16.11 -23.70
N ILE A 192 5.35 -14.85 -23.31
CA ILE A 192 6.47 -13.96 -23.64
C ILE A 192 7.44 -13.93 -22.47
N GLU A 193 8.73 -14.00 -22.77
CA GLU A 193 9.82 -13.79 -21.82
C GLU A 193 10.33 -12.37 -22.00
N LEU A 194 10.12 -11.52 -21.00
CA LEU A 194 10.47 -10.12 -20.99
C LEU A 194 11.70 -9.93 -20.08
N PRO A 195 12.87 -9.50 -20.60
CA PRO A 195 14.02 -9.19 -19.76
C PRO A 195 13.68 -8.15 -18.70
N VAL A 196 14.12 -8.36 -17.45
CA VAL A 196 13.82 -7.45 -16.33
C VAL A 196 14.26 -6.01 -16.64
N ASP A 197 15.44 -5.81 -17.24
CA ASP A 197 15.91 -4.47 -17.63
C ASP A 197 14.92 -3.76 -18.57
N LEU A 198 14.31 -4.49 -19.50
CA LEU A 198 13.32 -3.92 -20.41
C LEU A 198 12.00 -3.64 -19.71
N PHE A 199 11.62 -4.49 -18.76
CA PHE A 199 10.45 -4.28 -17.91
C PHE A 199 10.59 -2.98 -17.11
N LEU A 200 11.70 -2.83 -16.38
CA LEU A 200 11.97 -1.66 -15.53
C LEU A 200 12.23 -0.39 -16.35
N GLU A 201 13.06 -0.43 -17.40
CA GLU A 201 13.47 0.80 -18.10
C GLU A 201 12.45 1.27 -19.15
N ARG A 202 11.50 0.43 -19.56
CA ARG A 202 10.54 0.79 -20.61
C ARG A 202 9.11 0.46 -20.29
N TRP A 203 8.79 -0.73 -19.80
CA TRP A 203 7.39 -1.08 -19.58
C TRP A 203 6.80 -0.26 -18.45
N LEU A 204 7.38 -0.32 -17.25
CA LEU A 204 6.84 0.39 -16.09
C LEU A 204 6.72 1.91 -16.33
N PRO A 205 7.73 2.63 -16.88
CA PRO A 205 7.58 4.06 -17.15
C PRO A 205 6.51 4.40 -18.19
N ASN A 206 6.40 3.62 -19.28
CA ASN A 206 5.35 3.86 -20.28
C ASN A 206 3.96 3.53 -19.72
N MET A 207 3.85 2.51 -18.85
CA MET A 207 2.59 2.19 -18.18
C MET A 207 2.14 3.30 -17.24
N SER A 208 3.07 3.90 -16.48
CA SER A 208 2.77 5.09 -15.68
C SER A 208 2.27 6.26 -16.55
N ASP A 209 2.92 6.51 -17.69
CA ASP A 209 2.50 7.57 -18.64
C ASP A 209 1.10 7.29 -19.23
N ASP A 210 0.73 6.01 -19.38
CA ASP A 210 -0.55 5.54 -19.91
C ASP A 210 -1.62 5.31 -18.80
N GLU A 211 -1.33 5.62 -17.54
CA GLU A 211 -2.22 5.45 -16.38
C GLU A 211 -2.70 3.99 -16.19
N LEU A 212 -1.83 3.01 -16.47
CA LEU A 212 -2.11 1.56 -16.36
C LEU A 212 -1.51 0.94 -15.10
N LEU A 213 -2.19 -0.07 -14.56
CA LEU A 213 -1.77 -0.80 -13.36
C LEU A 213 -1.07 -2.13 -13.70
N CYS A 214 -0.29 -2.64 -12.74
CA CYS A 214 0.38 -3.93 -12.80
C CYS A 214 -0.32 -4.98 -11.94
N GLY A 215 -0.72 -6.10 -12.55
CA GLY A 215 -1.21 -7.29 -11.85
C GLY A 215 -0.11 -8.32 -11.70
N LEU A 216 0.40 -8.52 -10.49
CA LEU A 216 1.54 -9.40 -10.22
C LEU A 216 1.10 -10.80 -9.80
N ASP A 217 1.55 -11.83 -10.52
CA ASP A 217 1.32 -13.25 -10.19
C ASP A 217 -0.15 -13.60 -9.93
N TRP A 218 -1.06 -12.97 -10.69
CA TRP A 218 -2.49 -13.25 -10.59
C TRP A 218 -2.80 -14.73 -10.81
N SER A 219 -3.79 -15.22 -10.07
CA SER A 219 -4.25 -16.60 -10.22
C SER A 219 -5.02 -16.80 -11.55
N SER A 220 -5.25 -18.06 -11.92
CA SER A 220 -6.03 -18.42 -13.13
C SER A 220 -7.49 -17.94 -13.09
N GLU A 221 -7.98 -17.53 -11.92
CA GLU A 221 -9.31 -16.95 -11.75
C GLU A 221 -9.29 -15.41 -11.83
N LEU A 222 -8.18 -14.82 -12.27
CA LEU A 222 -7.94 -13.37 -12.36
C LEU A 222 -8.09 -12.65 -11.02
N VAL A 223 -7.64 -13.31 -9.95
CA VAL A 223 -7.58 -12.74 -8.61
C VAL A 223 -6.13 -12.52 -8.24
N GLY A 224 -5.80 -11.29 -7.87
CA GLY A 224 -4.52 -10.87 -7.33
C GLY A 224 -4.56 -9.40 -6.91
N LEU A 225 -3.40 -8.85 -6.58
CA LEU A 225 -3.24 -7.45 -6.18
C LEU A 225 -2.80 -6.60 -7.36
N GLU A 226 -3.18 -5.33 -7.32
CA GLU A 226 -2.91 -4.31 -8.33
C GLU A 226 -1.91 -3.32 -7.76
N TYR A 227 -0.90 -2.96 -8.55
CA TYR A 227 0.18 -2.09 -8.12
C TYR A 227 0.44 -1.01 -9.15
N ASP A 228 0.73 0.19 -8.67
CA ASP A 228 1.30 1.23 -9.52
C ASP A 228 2.66 0.78 -10.08
N PRO A 229 2.97 1.10 -11.34
CA PRO A 229 4.28 0.79 -11.91
C PRO A 229 5.43 1.44 -11.12
N GLU A 230 5.19 2.60 -10.50
CA GLU A 230 6.15 3.30 -9.65
C GLU A 230 6.50 2.52 -8.39
N THR A 231 5.50 1.94 -7.70
CA THR A 231 5.74 1.09 -6.51
C THR A 231 6.66 -0.08 -6.82
N ILE A 232 6.50 -0.69 -8.01
CA ILE A 232 7.37 -1.78 -8.44
C ILE A 232 8.77 -1.26 -8.72
N LEU A 233 8.91 -0.13 -9.43
CA LEU A 233 10.22 0.49 -9.70
C LEU A 233 10.98 0.80 -8.41
N GLU A 234 10.33 1.44 -7.44
CA GLU A 234 10.92 1.81 -6.15
C GLU A 234 11.46 0.60 -5.39
N TYR A 235 10.85 -0.58 -5.54
CA TYR A 235 11.34 -1.81 -4.92
C TYR A 235 12.72 -2.24 -5.47
N PHE A 236 12.99 -2.03 -6.76
CA PHE A 236 14.24 -2.44 -7.43
C PHE A 236 15.38 -1.40 -7.32
N GLU A 237 15.14 -0.22 -6.73
CA GLU A 237 16.15 0.86 -6.54
C GLU A 237 16.93 0.79 -5.22
#